data_AF-A0AAN4TZ33-F1
#
_entry.id   AF-A0AAN4TZ33-F1
#
_cell.length_a   1.000
_cell.length_b   1.000
_cell.length_c   1.000
_cell.angle_alpha   90.00
_cell.angle_beta   90.00
_cell.angle_gamma   90.00
#
_symmetry.space_group_name_H-M   'P 1'
#
loop_
_entity.id
_entity.type
_entity.pdbx_description
1 polymer ?
#
loop_
_entity_poly.entity_id
_entity_poly.type
_entity_poly.pdbx_seq_one_letter_code
_entity_poly.pdbx_strand_id
1 'polypeptide(L)'
;MERLDEQAVDPALAVLRLSKRYSAQRLENACSLALQSVASPRYAHIGPILESGQDIAGVIPDDAGDHGADGGDDGAGWVRGGDYYANMGR
;
A
#
# COMPACT_ATOMS: atom_id res chain seq x y z
N MET A 1 8.12 27.42 -4.06
CA MET A 1 7.28 26.21 -4.26
C MET A 1 8.14 25.03 -3.84
N GLU A 2 8.50 24.96 -2.56
CA GLU A 2 9.38 23.93 -2.00
C GLU A 2 9.02 23.84 -0.52
N ARG A 3 8.67 22.63 -0.05
CA ARG A 3 8.45 22.20 1.36
C ARG A 3 7.55 20.97 1.48
N LEU A 4 7.05 20.43 0.38
CA LEU A 4 6.31 19.17 0.39
C LEU A 4 7.26 17.96 0.51
N ASP A 5 8.43 18.03 -0.12
CA ASP A 5 9.37 16.90 -0.18
C ASP A 5 9.93 16.55 1.20
N GLU A 6 10.32 17.54 2.01
CA GLU A 6 10.87 17.29 3.36
C GLU A 6 9.83 16.76 4.37
N GLN A 7 8.54 17.03 4.16
CA GLN A 7 7.49 16.60 5.09
C GLN A 7 7.15 15.10 4.97
N ALA A 8 7.51 14.47 3.84
CA ALA A 8 7.23 13.06 3.58
C ALA A 8 8.43 12.12 3.89
N VAL A 9 9.64 12.66 4.07
CA VAL A 9 10.85 11.85 4.29
C VAL A 9 10.79 11.06 5.60
N ASP A 10 10.47 11.74 6.71
CA ASP A 10 10.41 11.09 8.02
C ASP A 10 9.33 9.99 8.12
N PRO A 11 8.09 10.18 7.64
CA PRO A 11 7.11 9.10 7.67
C PRO A 11 7.48 7.91 6.78
N ALA A 12 8.08 8.13 5.61
CA ALA A 12 8.56 7.04 4.75
C ALA A 12 9.68 6.24 5.42
N LEU A 13 10.64 6.93 6.05
CA LEU A 13 11.71 6.29 6.84
C LEU A 13 11.17 5.52 8.04
N ALA A 14 10.13 6.02 8.70
CA ALA A 14 9.49 5.32 9.82
C ALA A 14 8.87 3.99 9.38
N VAL A 15 8.22 3.95 8.22
CA VAL A 15 7.71 2.70 7.64
C VAL A 15 8.86 1.77 7.24
N LEU A 16 9.92 2.30 6.62
CA LEU A 16 11.10 1.50 6.27
C LEU A 16 11.79 0.90 7.50
N ARG A 17 11.75 1.56 8.66
CA ARG A 17 12.29 1.01 9.91
C ARG A 17 11.49 -0.20 10.42
N LEU A 18 10.21 -0.32 10.09
CA LEU A 18 9.39 -1.48 10.48
C LEU A 18 9.86 -2.78 9.81
N SER A 19 10.38 -2.72 8.58
CA SER A 19 10.89 -3.90 7.86
C SER A 19 12.12 -4.54 8.51
N LYS A 20 12.81 -3.82 9.40
CA LYS A 20 13.91 -4.36 10.21
C LYS A 20 13.41 -5.16 11.42
N ARG A 21 12.19 -4.92 11.88
CA ARG A 21 11.61 -5.52 13.09
C ARG A 21 10.60 -6.61 12.78
N TYR A 22 9.92 -6.51 11.65
CA TYR A 22 8.89 -7.44 11.19
C TYR A 22 9.26 -7.99 9.81
N SER A 23 8.82 -9.22 9.51
CA SER A 23 9.03 -9.83 8.19
C SER A 23 8.31 -9.04 7.09
N ALA A 24 8.85 -9.06 5.86
CA ALA A 24 8.25 -8.42 4.68
C ALA A 24 6.77 -8.78 4.50
N GLN A 25 6.41 -10.08 4.59
CA GLN A 25 5.03 -10.57 4.48
C GLN A 25 4.07 -9.86 5.45
N ARG A 26 4.45 -9.78 6.73
CA ARG A 26 3.66 -9.12 7.78
C ARG A 26 3.49 -7.63 7.52
N LEU A 27 4.55 -6.97 7.03
CA LEU A 27 4.50 -5.56 6.68
C LEU A 27 3.60 -5.28 5.48
N GLU A 28 3.67 -6.12 4.43
CA GLU A 28 2.79 -6.03 3.26
C GLU A 28 1.32 -6.23 3.65
N ASN A 29 1.03 -7.26 4.44
CA ASN A 29 -0.31 -7.51 4.97
C ASN A 29 -0.85 -6.29 5.73
N ALA A 30 -0.04 -5.71 6.62
CA ALA A 30 -0.42 -4.53 7.38
C ALA A 30 -0.65 -3.29 6.49
N CYS A 31 0.18 -3.10 5.44
CA CYS A 31 -0.03 -2.04 4.46
C CYS A 31 -1.33 -2.24 3.67
N SER A 32 -1.63 -3.47 3.23
CA SER A 32 -2.87 -3.80 2.53
C SER A 32 -4.10 -3.53 3.39
N LEU A 33 -4.06 -3.89 4.68
CA LEU A 33 -5.12 -3.53 5.63
C LEU A 33 -5.25 -2.00 5.81
N ALA A 34 -4.14 -1.29 5.94
CA ALA A 34 -4.18 0.17 6.09
C ALA A 34 -4.74 0.88 4.85
N LEU A 35 -4.39 0.41 3.63
CA LEU A 35 -4.85 0.97 2.36
C LEU A 35 -6.37 0.91 2.18
N GLN A 36 -7.05 -0.05 2.80
CA GLN A 36 -8.52 -0.12 2.80
C GLN A 36 -9.16 1.08 3.50
N SER A 37 -8.43 1.74 4.41
CA SER A 37 -8.93 2.87 5.20
C SER A 37 -8.37 4.23 4.76
N VAL A 38 -7.14 4.27 4.25
CA VAL A 38 -6.44 5.51 3.90
C VAL A 38 -5.57 5.33 2.66
N ALA A 39 -5.66 6.28 1.71
CA ALA A 39 -4.92 6.23 0.45
C ALA A 39 -3.39 6.41 0.58
N SER A 40 -2.91 6.94 1.72
CA SER A 40 -1.48 7.08 2.01
C SER A 40 -1.19 6.70 3.47
N PRO A 41 -1.05 5.39 3.75
CA PRO A 41 -0.70 4.89 5.07
C PRO A 41 0.62 5.47 5.58
N ARG A 42 0.73 5.60 6.90
CA ARG A 42 1.94 6.05 7.60
C ARG A 42 2.19 5.13 8.79
N TYR A 43 3.33 5.30 9.45
CA TYR A 43 3.68 4.55 10.65
C TYR A 43 2.54 4.48 11.69
N ALA A 44 1.83 5.59 11.94
CA ALA A 44 0.73 5.65 12.91
C ALA A 44 -0.44 4.69 12.59
N HIS A 45 -0.63 4.30 11.33
CA HIS A 45 -1.66 3.36 10.90
C HIS A 45 -1.13 1.92 10.89
N ILE A 46 0.12 1.72 10.45
CA ILE A 46 0.72 0.40 10.25
C ILE A 46 1.21 -0.21 11.57
N GLY A 47 1.80 0.61 12.46
CA GLY A 47 2.34 0.18 13.75
C GLY A 47 1.33 -0.59 14.61
N PRO A 48 0.13 -0.02 14.88
CA PRO A 48 -0.90 -0.71 15.66
C PRO A 48 -1.38 -2.04 15.06
N ILE A 49 -1.45 -2.15 13.74
CA ILE A 49 -1.84 -3.40 13.04
C ILE A 49 -0.80 -4.49 13.30
N LEU A 50 0.49 -4.16 13.18
CA LEU A 50 1.61 -5.08 13.43
C LEU A 50 1.75 -5.47 14.91
N GLU A 51 1.47 -4.53 15.83
CA GLU A 51 1.53 -4.76 17.27
C GLU A 51 0.37 -5.62 17.76
N SER A 52 -0.84 -5.43 17.21
CA SER A 52 -2.02 -6.23 17.52
C SER A 52 -2.07 -7.58 16.82
N GLY A 53 -1.22 -7.81 15.80
CA GLY A 53 -1.17 -9.05 15.03
C GLY A 53 -2.34 -9.24 14.06
N GLN A 54 -3.08 -8.17 13.75
CA GLN A 54 -4.17 -8.18 12.77
C GLN A 54 -3.69 -8.57 11.37
N ASP A 55 -2.42 -8.28 11.06
CA ASP A 55 -1.74 -8.66 9.81
C ASP A 55 -1.56 -10.18 9.62
N ILE A 56 -1.65 -10.96 10.71
CA ILE A 56 -1.53 -12.43 10.72
C ILE A 56 -2.92 -13.06 10.59
N ALA A 57 -3.93 -12.41 11.16
CA ALA A 57 -5.28 -12.91 11.27
C ALA A 57 -6.06 -12.74 9.97
N GLY A 58 -5.61 -13.35 8.86
CA GLY A 58 -6.40 -13.82 7.70
C GLY A 58 -7.44 -12.93 7.03
N VAL A 59 -7.63 -11.67 7.43
CA VAL A 59 -8.60 -10.73 6.84
C VAL A 59 -7.82 -9.79 5.93
N ILE A 60 -7.25 -10.35 4.89
CA ILE A 60 -6.98 -9.59 3.68
C ILE A 60 -8.13 -9.99 2.76
N PRO A 61 -9.19 -9.18 2.63
CA PRO A 61 -10.16 -9.39 1.58
C PRO A 61 -9.38 -9.45 0.25
N ASP A 62 -9.68 -10.42 -0.60
CA ASP A 62 -9.10 -10.56 -1.95
C ASP A 62 -9.33 -9.33 -2.88
N ASP A 63 -9.92 -8.25 -2.34
CA ASP A 63 -10.23 -6.99 -3.00
C ASP A 63 -9.11 -5.93 -2.80
N ALA A 64 -7.86 -6.34 -2.58
CA ALA A 64 -6.71 -5.49 -2.89
C ALA A 64 -6.59 -5.41 -4.42
N GLY A 65 -7.56 -4.75 -5.04
CA GLY A 65 -7.70 -4.66 -6.48
C GLY A 65 -6.41 -4.22 -7.12
N ASP A 66 -5.90 -5.03 -8.05
CA ASP A 66 -5.21 -4.61 -9.26
C ASP A 66 -4.24 -3.43 -9.09
N HIS A 67 -3.35 -3.47 -8.09
CA HIS A 67 -2.19 -2.60 -8.07
C HIS A 67 -1.13 -3.28 -8.93
N GLY A 68 -1.28 -3.08 -10.24
CA GLY A 68 -0.32 -3.42 -11.27
C GLY A 68 1.08 -3.06 -10.82
N ALA A 69 1.89 -4.10 -10.64
CA ALA A 69 3.30 -3.99 -10.42
C ALA A 69 3.96 -3.56 -11.74
N ASP A 70 4.02 -2.26 -12.03
CA ASP A 70 4.86 -1.75 -13.10
C ASP A 70 5.62 -0.53 -12.59
N GLY A 71 6.92 -0.74 -12.41
CA GLY A 71 7.83 0.29 -11.97
C GLY A 71 8.10 1.33 -13.06
N GLY A 72 8.35 2.55 -12.60
CA GLY A 72 9.18 3.52 -13.30
C GLY A 72 8.47 4.44 -14.27
N ASP A 73 8.87 5.70 -14.14
CA ASP A 73 8.95 6.72 -15.18
C ASP A 73 7.71 7.59 -15.42
N ASP A 74 8.02 8.88 -15.39
CA ASP A 74 7.22 10.04 -15.65
C ASP A 74 6.29 9.88 -16.88
N GLY A 75 4.97 9.86 -16.64
CA GLY A 75 3.98 10.18 -17.68
C GLY A 75 3.29 9.01 -18.40
N ALA A 76 3.41 7.77 -17.94
CA ALA A 76 2.61 6.67 -18.48
C ALA A 76 1.19 6.63 -17.88
N GLY A 77 0.16 6.71 -18.73
CA GLY A 77 -1.25 6.76 -18.34
C GLY A 77 -1.76 5.47 -17.68
N TRP A 78 -2.78 5.63 -16.83
CA TRP A 78 -3.45 4.53 -16.12
C TRP A 78 -4.15 3.59 -17.11
N VAL A 79 -3.73 2.33 -17.14
CA VAL A 79 -4.43 1.25 -17.87
C VAL A 79 -5.58 0.75 -17.01
N ARG A 80 -6.78 0.63 -17.59
CA ARG A 80 -7.96 0.06 -16.91
C ARG A 80 -7.85 -1.46 -16.89
N GLY A 81 -8.12 -2.09 -15.75
CA GLY A 81 -8.07 -3.54 -15.57
C GLY A 81 -8.93 -4.34 -16.56
N GLY A 82 -8.63 -5.64 -16.71
CA GLY A 82 -9.19 -6.52 -17.74
C GLY A 82 -10.73 -6.56 -17.82
N ASP A 83 -11.40 -6.36 -16.70
CA ASP A 83 -12.88 -6.29 -16.61
C ASP A 83 -13.47 -5.15 -17.44
N TYR A 84 -12.74 -4.04 -17.60
CA TYR A 84 -13.17 -2.90 -18.40
C TYR A 84 -13.36 -3.27 -19.89
N TYR A 85 -12.48 -4.10 -20.43
CA TYR A 85 -12.54 -4.55 -21.82
C TYR A 85 -13.45 -5.76 -22.00
N ALA A 86 -13.61 -6.60 -20.99
CA ALA A 86 -14.51 -7.75 -21.02
C ALA A 86 -15.98 -7.33 -21.22
N ASN A 87 -16.40 -6.19 -20.66
CA ASN A 87 -17.76 -5.68 -20.79
C ASN A 87 -18.04 -4.92 -22.11
N MET A 88 -17.02 -4.66 -22.93
CA MET A 88 -17.17 -3.93 -24.20
C MET A 88 -17.44 -4.87 -25.39
N GLY A 89 -17.43 -6.19 -25.17
CA GLY A 89 -17.63 -7.22 -26.18
C GLY A 89 -18.97 -7.98 -26.12
N ARG A 90 -19.99 -7.45 -25.43
CA ARG A 90 -21.35 -8.03 -25.41
C ARG A 90 -22.33 -7.20 -26.23
#